data_AF-A0A9D2PDT9-F1
#
_entry.id   AF-A0A9D2PDT9-F1
#
_cell.length_a   1.000
_cell.length_b   1.000
_cell.length_c   1.000
_cell.angle_alpha   90.00
_cell.angle_beta   90.00
_cell.angle_gamma   90.00
#
_symmetry.space_group_name_H-M   'P 1'
#
loop_
_entity.id
_entity.type
_entity.pdbx_description
1 polymer ?
#
loop_
_entity_poly.entity_id
_entity_poly.type
_entity_poly.pdbx_seq_one_letter_code
_entity_poly.pdbx_strand_id
1 'polypeptide(L)'
;MFAGQVALASLPNVEIVSLLVICFTLAFGRKVLFVIYTFVLLEGIFYGFGIWWVSYLYVWTILALAVMPFRRMDSAVFFALISGFFGLFFGAFCSLPYLIAGGAETAFAYWISGLPFDLVHCAGNFFLCLVLFKPVSRVVRRLVRQIGE
;
A
#
# COMPACT_ATOMS: atom_id res chain seq x y z
N MET A 1 -9.48 -1.33 5.79
CA MET A 1 -8.59 -1.06 4.64
C MET A 1 -9.40 -0.46 3.50
N PHE A 2 -10.33 -1.21 2.90
CA PHE A 2 -11.23 -0.71 1.83
C PHE A 2 -11.95 0.61 2.16
N ALA A 3 -12.62 0.71 3.31
CA ALA A 3 -13.29 1.96 3.71
C ALA A 3 -12.35 3.17 3.81
N GLY A 4 -11.09 2.95 4.18
CA GLY A 4 -10.07 4.02 4.22
C GLY A 4 -9.65 4.47 2.83
N GLN A 5 -9.55 3.54 1.87
CA GLN A 5 -9.31 3.85 0.46
C GLN A 5 -10.45 4.72 -0.09
N VAL A 6 -11.70 4.29 0.14
CA VAL A 6 -12.89 5.04 -0.30
C VAL A 6 -12.96 6.43 0.34
N ALA A 7 -12.60 6.56 1.62
CA ALA A 7 -12.63 7.84 2.32
C ALA A 7 -11.64 8.87 1.77
N LEU A 8 -10.51 8.43 1.22
CA LEU A 8 -9.50 9.30 0.61
C LEU A 8 -9.56 9.34 -0.92
N ALA A 9 -10.54 8.67 -1.53
CA ALA A 9 -10.67 8.61 -2.99
C ALA A 9 -10.89 9.99 -3.66
N SER A 10 -11.30 11.01 -2.89
CA SER A 10 -11.41 12.40 -3.37
C SER A 10 -10.07 13.11 -3.52
N LEU A 11 -9.00 12.60 -2.89
CA LEU A 11 -7.65 13.15 -3.04
C LEU A 11 -6.90 12.41 -4.14
N PRO A 12 -6.32 13.12 -5.12
CA PRO A 12 -5.62 12.48 -6.22
C PRO A 12 -4.35 11.78 -5.73
N ASN A 13 -4.25 10.46 -5.94
CA ASN A 13 -3.10 9.61 -5.60
C ASN A 13 -2.59 9.71 -4.16
N VAL A 14 -3.47 10.09 -3.23
CA VAL A 14 -3.20 10.02 -1.79
C VAL A 14 -4.05 8.90 -1.21
N GLU A 15 -3.41 7.94 -0.59
CA GLU A 15 -4.08 6.78 0.00
C GLU A 15 -3.59 6.52 1.43
N ILE A 16 -4.47 5.91 2.23
CA ILE A 16 -4.13 5.43 3.57
C ILE A 16 -3.71 3.94 3.55
N VAL A 17 -3.84 3.29 2.40
CA VAL A 17 -3.68 1.84 2.24
C VAL A 17 -2.26 1.41 2.58
N SER A 18 -1.25 2.09 2.05
CA SER A 18 0.17 1.87 2.38
C SER A 18 0.44 1.92 3.90
N LEU A 19 -0.09 2.94 4.60
CA LEU A 19 0.03 3.05 6.06
C LEU A 19 -0.65 1.86 6.77
N LEU A 20 -1.86 1.48 6.33
CA LEU A 20 -2.58 0.36 6.92
C LEU A 20 -1.86 -0.97 6.70
N VAL A 21 -1.27 -1.20 5.52
CA VAL A 21 -0.44 -2.39 5.26
C VAL A 21 0.74 -2.44 6.24
N ILE A 22 1.43 -1.32 6.44
CA ILE A 22 2.53 -1.22 7.43
C ILE A 22 2.00 -1.58 8.82
N CYS A 23 0.99 -0.87 9.32
CA CYS A 23 0.46 -1.09 10.67
C CYS A 23 -0.06 -2.53 10.88
N PHE A 24 -0.78 -3.08 9.92
CA PHE A 24 -1.27 -4.46 9.99
C PHE A 24 -0.13 -5.48 9.90
N THR A 25 0.92 -5.22 9.11
CA THR A 25 2.10 -6.09 9.08
C THR A 25 2.80 -6.11 10.44
N LEU A 26 2.96 -4.95 11.07
CA LEU A 26 3.55 -4.86 12.41
C LEU A 26 2.72 -5.65 13.44
N ALA A 27 1.40 -5.51 13.41
CA ALA A 27 0.49 -6.18 14.35
C ALA A 27 0.34 -7.70 14.10
N PHE A 28 0.01 -8.10 12.87
CA PHE A 28 -0.38 -9.47 12.52
C PHE A 28 0.76 -10.33 11.95
N GLY A 29 1.85 -9.73 11.49
CA GLY A 29 2.94 -10.46 10.84
C GLY A 29 2.47 -11.17 9.58
N ARG A 30 2.78 -12.46 9.43
CA ARG A 30 2.40 -13.26 8.26
C ARG A 30 0.89 -13.32 8.01
N LYS A 31 0.05 -13.16 9.06
CA LYS A 31 -1.41 -13.13 8.91
C LYS A 31 -1.92 -11.87 8.17
N VAL A 32 -1.06 -10.87 7.93
CA VAL A 32 -1.41 -9.67 7.14
C VAL A 32 -1.86 -10.03 5.71
N LEU A 33 -1.38 -11.15 5.15
CA LEU A 33 -1.78 -11.59 3.81
C LEU A 33 -3.29 -11.78 3.70
N PHE A 34 -3.96 -12.28 4.75
CA PHE A 34 -5.43 -12.39 4.75
C PHE A 34 -6.10 -11.02 4.63
N VAL A 35 -5.59 -10.01 5.32
CA VAL A 35 -6.11 -8.63 5.26
C VAL A 35 -5.90 -8.04 3.87
N ILE A 36 -4.71 -8.22 3.30
CA ILE A 36 -4.35 -7.74 1.96
C ILE A 36 -5.24 -8.39 0.91
N TYR A 37 -5.33 -9.72 0.85
CA TYR A 37 -6.11 -10.38 -0.20
C TYR A 37 -7.61 -10.19 -0.05
N THR A 38 -8.12 -10.01 1.18
CA THR A 38 -9.51 -9.57 1.39
C THR A 38 -9.73 -8.18 0.80
N PHE A 39 -8.80 -7.25 1.03
CA PHE A 39 -8.87 -5.91 0.42
C PHE A 39 -8.81 -5.97 -1.11
N VAL A 40 -7.87 -6.72 -1.69
CA VAL A 40 -7.73 -6.84 -3.16
C VAL A 40 -8.98 -7.47 -3.79
N LEU A 41 -9.59 -8.47 -3.13
CA LEU A 41 -10.84 -9.06 -3.60
C LEU A 41 -11.98 -8.02 -3.60
N LEU A 42 -12.12 -7.23 -2.52
CA LEU A 42 -13.13 -6.17 -2.46
C LEU A 42 -12.91 -5.12 -3.55
N GLU A 43 -11.67 -4.67 -3.77
CA GLU A 43 -11.35 -3.74 -4.87
C GLU A 43 -11.81 -4.29 -6.23
N GLY A 44 -11.55 -5.57 -6.50
CA GLY A 44 -12.00 -6.22 -7.75
C GLY A 44 -13.53 -6.35 -7.86
N ILE A 45 -14.24 -6.61 -6.77
CA ILE A 45 -15.70 -6.71 -6.75
C ILE A 45 -16.35 -5.34 -7.00
N PHE A 46 -15.84 -4.26 -6.39
CA PHE A 46 -16.45 -2.94 -6.46
C PHE A 46 -16.04 -2.13 -7.70
N TYR A 47 -14.80 -2.26 -8.16
CA TYR A 47 -14.25 -1.47 -9.27
C TYR A 47 -13.94 -2.30 -10.53
N GLY A 48 -14.14 -3.62 -10.48
CA GLY A 48 -13.95 -4.55 -11.59
C GLY A 48 -12.55 -5.17 -11.65
N PHE A 49 -12.44 -6.28 -12.38
CA PHE A 49 -11.18 -7.00 -12.58
C PHE A 49 -10.48 -6.53 -13.86
N GLY A 50 -9.43 -5.72 -13.72
CA GLY A 50 -8.63 -5.21 -14.84
C GLY A 50 -7.12 -5.42 -14.68
N ILE A 51 -6.33 -4.90 -15.61
CA ILE A 51 -4.86 -4.98 -15.55
C ILE A 51 -4.31 -4.36 -14.25
N TRP A 52 -4.89 -3.23 -13.81
CA TRP A 52 -4.53 -2.58 -12.54
C TRP A 52 -4.77 -3.48 -11.32
N TRP A 53 -5.81 -4.33 -11.36
CA TRP A 53 -6.13 -5.25 -10.27
C TRP A 53 -5.06 -6.34 -10.13
N VAL A 54 -4.47 -6.78 -11.25
CA VAL A 54 -3.34 -7.70 -11.25
C VAL A 54 -2.15 -7.12 -10.50
N SER A 55 -1.90 -5.81 -10.63
CA SER A 55 -0.86 -5.11 -9.86
C SER A 55 -1.09 -5.26 -8.35
N TYR A 56 -2.33 -5.13 -7.89
CA TYR A 56 -2.67 -5.18 -6.46
C TYR A 56 -2.44 -6.56 -5.84
N LEU A 57 -2.39 -7.64 -6.62
CA LEU A 57 -2.10 -8.99 -6.12
C LEU A 57 -0.70 -9.13 -5.51
N TYR A 58 0.26 -8.30 -5.94
CA TYR A 58 1.64 -8.38 -5.46
C TYR A 58 2.16 -7.08 -4.83
N VAL A 59 1.70 -5.89 -5.27
CA VAL A 59 2.22 -4.59 -4.82
C VAL A 59 2.14 -4.44 -3.29
N TRP A 60 0.98 -4.76 -2.71
CA TRP A 60 0.80 -4.70 -1.25
C TRP A 60 1.61 -5.76 -0.50
N THR A 61 1.78 -6.93 -1.10
CA THR A 61 2.59 -8.01 -0.53
C THR A 61 4.07 -7.64 -0.52
N ILE A 62 4.58 -6.96 -1.55
CA ILE A 62 5.95 -6.42 -1.58
C ILE A 62 6.16 -5.47 -0.40
N LEU A 63 5.24 -4.52 -0.18
CA LEU A 63 5.32 -3.61 0.97
C LEU A 63 5.31 -4.36 2.30
N ALA A 64 4.41 -5.33 2.46
CA ALA A 64 4.34 -6.15 3.67
C ALA A 64 5.63 -6.93 3.92
N LEU A 65 6.25 -7.49 2.87
CA LEU A 65 7.52 -8.20 2.95
C LEU A 65 8.68 -7.25 3.29
N ALA A 66 8.70 -6.04 2.74
CA ALA A 66 9.70 -5.02 3.07
C ALA A 66 9.63 -4.59 4.54
N VAL A 67 8.42 -4.56 5.12
CA VAL A 67 8.17 -4.16 6.52
C VAL A 67 8.40 -5.32 7.51
N MET A 68 8.21 -6.57 7.07
CA MET A 68 8.22 -7.77 7.92
C MET A 68 9.47 -7.93 8.82
N PRO A 69 10.71 -7.64 8.38
CA PRO A 69 11.89 -7.74 9.23
C PRO A 69 11.90 -6.71 10.37
N PHE A 70 11.20 -5.59 10.19
CA PHE A 70 11.26 -4.42 11.06
C PHE A 70 10.13 -4.38 12.10
N ARG A 71 9.46 -5.52 12.37
CA ARG A 71 8.29 -5.58 13.25
C ARG A 71 8.50 -5.13 14.70
N ARG A 72 9.75 -5.16 15.16
CA ARG A 72 10.14 -4.71 16.51
C ARG A 72 10.50 -3.22 16.57
N MET A 73 10.61 -2.54 15.44
CA MET A 73 10.92 -1.12 15.38
C MET A 73 9.67 -0.28 15.59
N ASP A 74 9.85 0.87 16.26
CA ASP A 74 8.78 1.82 16.57
C ASP A 74 9.17 3.26 16.19
N SER A 75 9.64 3.44 14.96
CA SER A 75 10.04 4.74 14.40
C SER A 75 9.08 5.17 13.31
N ALA A 76 8.34 6.26 13.54
CA ALA A 76 7.43 6.83 12.55
C ALA A 76 8.17 7.32 11.30
N VAL A 77 9.34 7.95 11.49
CA VAL A 77 10.18 8.45 10.39
C VAL A 77 10.67 7.29 9.51
N PHE A 78 11.10 6.18 10.12
CA PHE A 78 11.55 5.01 9.36
C PHE A 78 10.44 4.45 8.48
N PHE A 79 9.25 4.25 9.04
CA PHE A 79 8.12 3.73 8.26
C PHE A 79 7.58 4.74 7.24
N ALA A 80 7.68 6.04 7.52
CA ALA A 80 7.36 7.09 6.55
C ALA A 80 8.31 7.06 5.35
N LEU A 81 9.62 6.85 5.58
CA LEU A 81 10.60 6.69 4.49
C LEU A 81 10.30 5.44 3.64
N ILE A 82 9.98 4.31 4.26
CA ILE A 82 9.54 3.10 3.53
C ILE A 82 8.28 3.40 2.72
N SER A 83 7.27 4.03 3.32
CA SER A 83 6.00 4.31 2.66
C SER A 83 6.15 5.28 1.49
N GLY A 84 6.98 6.32 1.65
CA GLY A 84 7.27 7.30 0.60
C GLY A 84 8.06 6.67 -0.54
N PHE A 85 9.12 5.91 -0.24
CA PHE A 85 9.88 5.17 -1.25
C PHE A 85 8.96 4.21 -2.01
N PHE A 86 8.10 3.47 -1.32
CA PHE A 86 7.13 2.61 -1.97
C PHE A 86 6.19 3.37 -2.91
N GLY A 87 5.69 4.54 -2.51
CA GLY A 87 4.87 5.41 -3.37
C GLY A 87 5.61 5.89 -4.62
N LEU A 88 6.91 6.20 -4.50
CA LEU A 88 7.74 6.61 -5.63
C LEU A 88 7.91 5.51 -6.70
N PHE A 89 7.89 4.24 -6.29
CA PHE A 89 8.03 3.09 -7.20
C PHE A 89 6.68 2.42 -7.53
N PHE A 90 5.56 3.01 -7.12
CA PHE A 90 4.24 2.39 -7.28
C PHE A 90 3.88 2.19 -8.75
N GLY A 91 4.03 3.22 -9.58
CA GLY A 91 3.85 3.15 -11.04
C GLY A 91 4.80 2.17 -11.71
N ALA A 92 6.06 2.10 -11.24
CA ALA A 92 7.03 1.11 -11.72
C ALA A 92 6.52 -0.32 -11.47
N PHE A 93 6.04 -0.61 -10.26
CA PHE A 93 5.44 -1.90 -9.96
C PHE A 93 4.19 -2.16 -10.80
N CYS A 94 3.32 -1.16 -10.98
CA CYS A 94 2.09 -1.28 -11.75
C CYS A 94 2.32 -1.42 -13.27
N SER A 95 3.52 -1.09 -13.77
CA SER A 95 3.89 -1.29 -15.18
C SER A 95 4.14 -2.75 -15.57
N LEU A 96 4.41 -3.64 -14.60
CA LEU A 96 4.78 -5.03 -14.87
C LEU A 96 3.70 -5.83 -15.63
N PRO A 97 2.40 -5.73 -15.33
CA PRO A 97 1.38 -6.42 -16.12
C PRO A 97 1.27 -5.87 -17.55
N TYR A 98 1.59 -4.59 -17.76
CA TYR A 98 1.65 -3.99 -19.10
C TYR A 98 2.84 -4.49 -19.91
N LEU A 99 3.94 -4.88 -19.26
CA LEU A 99 5.08 -5.53 -19.93
C LEU A 99 4.65 -6.86 -20.56
N ILE A 100 3.83 -7.63 -19.84
CA ILE A 100 3.30 -8.91 -20.31
C ILE A 100 2.24 -8.70 -21.39
N ALA A 101 1.35 -7.72 -21.21
CA ALA A 101 0.22 -7.49 -22.11
C ALA A 101 0.60 -6.80 -23.43
N GLY A 102 1.57 -5.88 -23.41
CA GLY A 102 1.88 -4.99 -24.53
C GLY A 102 3.36 -4.73 -24.77
N GLY A 103 4.26 -5.48 -24.12
CA GLY A 103 5.70 -5.36 -24.31
C GLY A 103 6.37 -4.20 -23.57
N ALA A 104 7.69 -4.09 -23.73
CA ALA A 104 8.53 -3.17 -22.98
C ALA A 104 8.19 -1.69 -23.24
N GLU A 105 7.83 -1.33 -24.47
CA GLU A 105 7.46 0.03 -24.84
C GLU A 105 6.19 0.48 -24.12
N THR A 106 5.16 -0.37 -24.04
CA THR A 106 3.91 -0.08 -23.34
C THR A 106 4.14 0.09 -21.84
N ALA A 107 4.91 -0.80 -21.22
CA ALA A 107 5.25 -0.69 -19.80
C ALA A 107 6.04 0.58 -19.49
N PHE A 108 7.03 0.90 -20.33
CA PHE A 108 7.85 2.09 -20.17
C PHE A 108 7.06 3.38 -20.36
N ALA A 109 6.19 3.43 -21.38
CA ALA A 109 5.30 4.57 -21.60
C ALA A 109 4.34 4.77 -20.43
N TYR A 110 3.74 3.68 -19.91
CA TYR A 110 2.90 3.73 -18.71
C TYR A 110 3.68 4.31 -17.53
N TRP A 111 4.87 3.78 -17.24
CA TRP A 111 5.66 4.23 -16.10
C TRP A 111 6.07 5.71 -16.21
N ILE A 112 6.58 6.15 -17.37
CA ILE A 112 6.95 7.56 -17.58
C ILE A 112 5.75 8.49 -17.39
N SER A 113 4.60 8.13 -17.95
CA SER A 113 3.38 8.93 -17.80
C SER A 113 2.88 8.97 -16.34
N GLY A 114 3.24 7.96 -15.55
CA GLY A 114 2.89 7.83 -14.13
C GLY A 114 3.76 8.64 -13.17
N LEU A 115 4.95 9.10 -13.59
CA LEU A 115 5.92 9.74 -12.69
C LEU A 115 5.38 10.95 -11.88
N PRO A 116 4.56 11.87 -12.45
CA PRO A 116 3.97 12.95 -11.65
C PRO A 116 3.08 12.41 -10.53
N PHE A 117 2.36 11.32 -10.79
CA PHE A 117 1.50 10.67 -9.82
C PHE A 117 2.32 9.91 -8.76
N ASP A 118 3.42 9.25 -9.16
CA ASP A 118 4.36 8.59 -8.23
C ASP A 118 4.99 9.61 -7.25
N LEU A 119 5.28 10.84 -7.70
CA LEU A 119 5.77 11.91 -6.82
C LEU A 119 4.72 12.36 -5.80
N VAL A 120 3.46 12.52 -6.24
CA VAL A 120 2.34 12.85 -5.34
C VAL A 120 2.11 11.72 -4.35
N HIS A 121 2.15 10.46 -4.81
CA HIS A 121 1.97 9.27 -3.98
C HIS A 121 3.12 9.14 -2.96
N CYS A 122 4.36 9.38 -3.37
CA CYS A 122 5.53 9.43 -2.50
C CYS A 122 5.36 10.44 -1.36
N ALA A 123 5.05 11.70 -1.71
CA ALA A 123 4.85 12.75 -0.71
C ALA A 123 3.66 12.45 0.20
N GLY A 124 2.52 12.07 -0.39
CA GLY A 124 1.30 11.71 0.33
C GLY A 124 1.54 10.59 1.34
N ASN A 125 2.15 9.49 0.90
CA ASN A 125 2.51 8.37 1.76
C ASN A 125 3.48 8.77 2.86
N PHE A 126 4.52 9.54 2.53
CA PHE A 126 5.51 9.97 3.52
C PHE A 126 4.86 10.79 4.63
N PHE A 127 4.13 11.86 4.29
CA PHE A 127 3.53 12.74 5.28
C PHE A 127 2.38 12.07 6.03
N LEU A 128 1.51 11.33 5.34
CA LEU A 128 0.40 10.62 5.95
C LEU A 128 0.91 9.56 6.94
N CYS A 129 1.93 8.79 6.55
CA CYS A 129 2.56 7.83 7.46
C CYS A 129 3.23 8.55 8.64
N LEU A 130 4.02 9.61 8.40
CA LEU A 130 4.72 10.33 9.46
C LEU A 130 3.76 10.85 10.54
N VAL A 131 2.63 11.42 10.14
CA VAL A 131 1.62 12.00 11.05
C VAL A 131 0.78 10.91 11.71
N LEU A 132 0.29 9.93 10.96
CA LEU A 132 -0.73 8.99 11.43
C LEU A 132 -0.17 7.65 11.93
N PHE A 133 1.11 7.35 11.71
CA PHE A 133 1.70 6.05 12.08
C PHE A 133 1.49 5.71 13.56
N LYS A 134 1.84 6.62 14.46
CA LYS A 134 1.71 6.40 15.91
C LYS A 134 0.25 6.21 16.35
N PRO A 135 -0.71 7.12 16.04
CA PRO A 135 -2.09 6.93 16.48
C PRO A 135 -2.72 5.67 15.86
N VAL A 136 -2.54 5.42 14.56
CA VAL A 136 -3.11 4.25 13.90
C VAL A 136 -2.51 2.95 14.43
N SER A 137 -1.19 2.88 14.62
CA SER A 137 -0.53 1.69 15.17
C SER A 137 -1.02 1.36 16.57
N ARG A 138 -1.29 2.36 17.42
CA ARG A 138 -1.86 2.14 18.76
C ARG A 138 -3.25 1.54 18.69
N VAL A 139 -4.13 2.10 17.84
CA VAL A 139 -5.50 1.61 17.67
C VAL A 139 -5.50 0.18 17.13
N VAL A 140 -4.72 -0.10 16.07
CA VAL A 140 -4.61 -1.44 15.49
C VAL A 140 -4.13 -2.44 16.53
N ARG A 141 -3.05 -2.16 17.26
CA ARG A 141 -2.52 -3.06 18.29
C ARG A 141 -3.53 -3.29 19.43
N ARG A 142 -4.32 -2.28 19.80
CA ARG A 142 -5.37 -2.41 20.82
C ARG A 142 -6.48 -3.36 20.34
N LEU A 143 -6.97 -3.17 19.12
CA LEU A 143 -8.00 -4.03 18.54
C LEU A 143 -7.52 -5.48 18.39
N VAL A 144 -6.27 -5.68 17.97
CA VAL A 144 -5.68 -7.03 17.86
C VAL A 144 -5.63 -7.73 19.22
N ARG A 145 -5.31 -7.02 20.30
CA ARG A 145 -5.32 -7.61 21.65
C ARG A 145 -6.73 -8.05 22.07
N GLN A 146 -7.75 -7.23 21.80
CA GLN A 146 -9.14 -7.54 22.16
C GLN A 146 -9.76 -8.71 21.39
N ILE A 147 -9.26 -9.01 20.19
CA ILE A 147 -9.74 -10.15 19.38
C ILE A 147 -9.00 -11.45 19.77
N GLY A 148 -7.84 -11.34 20.43
CA GLY A 148 -7.06 -12.48 20.90
C GLY A 148 -7.38 -12.92 22.33
N GLU A 149 -8.21 -12.16 23.05
CA GLU A 149 -8.87 -12.52 24.32
C GLU A 149 -10.25 -13.11 24.01
#